data_AF-A0A5B2W0U0-F1
#
_entry.id   AF-A0A5B2W0U0-F1
#
_cell.length_a   1.000
_cell.length_b   1.000
_cell.length_c   1.000
_cell.angle_alpha   90.00
_cell.angle_beta   90.00
_cell.angle_gamma   90.00
#
_symmetry.space_group_name_H-M   'P 1'
#
loop_
_entity.id
_entity.type
_entity.pdbx_description
1 polymer ?
#
loop_
_entity_poly.entity_id
_entity_poly.type
_entity_poly.pdbx_seq_one_letter_code
_entity_poly.pdbx_strand_id
1 'polypeptide(L)'
;MKKWIVGAALLSSTAVLAQNTTNKEGSHYQFTTIKNLDAFDVQNQGMTGTCWSFSGLSFFESELLRMGKGQGLNLSEMYVVRTMYPLKAANYVRMHGKANFGEGGGFPDDLLCLRSYGMVPQSVYDGNKDKMYNHAEMESLLEGMVKTVGNSEKTINPSWQKAVDGVLNGYMGPAPEKFEYKGKSYTPQTFAKELGLNADDYVIVTSFTHHPYYQQFVLEVPDNWAWEKVYNVPLEDMIGIAENAINTGYTVAWAADVSEKYFSFGDGLAVVPDKDWTELTPEERKNLFIEPGTEKTITPEVRQHAFDDFETQDDHGMHIVGLAKDQNGHKYFRVKNSWGTNNPGSGYFFASEPYFAYKTTNIMVNKKAIPAEIAKKMGIK
;
A
#
# COMPACT_ATOMS: atom_id res chain seq x y z
N MET A 1 -52.16 45.23 21.38
CA MET A 1 -50.70 45.37 21.54
C MET A 1 -50.04 44.00 21.49
N LYS A 2 -49.50 43.58 20.33
CA LYS A 2 -48.58 42.44 20.22
C LYS A 2 -47.51 42.84 19.20
N LYS A 3 -46.31 43.15 19.70
CA LYS A 3 -45.14 43.49 18.90
C LYS A 3 -44.51 42.19 18.41
N TRP A 4 -44.36 42.04 17.10
CA TRP A 4 -43.56 40.99 16.49
C TRP A 4 -42.11 41.50 16.46
N ILE A 5 -41.22 40.82 17.18
CA ILE A 5 -39.78 41.04 17.11
C ILE A 5 -39.25 40.07 16.05
N VAL A 6 -38.82 40.61 14.91
CA VAL A 6 -38.05 39.88 13.90
C VAL A 6 -36.61 39.85 14.40
N GLY A 7 -36.16 38.68 14.87
CA GLY A 7 -34.75 38.43 15.18
C GLY A 7 -33.97 38.14 13.91
N ALA A 8 -33.04 39.02 13.54
CA ALA A 8 -32.08 38.76 12.48
C ALA A 8 -31.08 37.69 12.97
N ALA A 9 -31.14 36.50 12.37
CA ALA A 9 -30.11 35.49 12.55
C ALA A 9 -28.87 35.91 11.74
N LEU A 10 -27.85 36.40 12.43
CA LEU A 10 -26.51 36.57 11.90
C LEU A 10 -25.94 35.18 11.59
N LEU A 11 -25.99 34.79 10.32
CA LEU A 11 -25.21 33.68 9.77
C LEU A 11 -23.73 34.10 9.77
N SER A 12 -23.03 33.82 10.85
CA SER A 12 -21.57 33.88 10.90
C SER A 12 -21.01 32.72 10.08
N SER A 13 -20.72 32.97 8.81
CA SER A 13 -19.91 32.09 7.97
C SER A 13 -18.47 32.10 8.52
N THR A 14 -18.12 31.08 9.30
CA THR A 14 -16.71 30.80 9.61
C THR A 14 -16.05 30.34 8.32
N ALA A 15 -15.35 31.26 7.65
CA ALA A 15 -14.39 30.87 6.62
C ALA A 15 -13.35 29.99 7.29
N VAL A 16 -13.35 28.70 6.95
CA VAL A 16 -12.28 27.77 7.32
C VAL A 16 -11.03 28.27 6.61
N LEU A 17 -10.15 28.95 7.35
CA LEU A 17 -8.81 29.27 6.84
C LEU A 17 -8.11 27.95 6.55
N ALA A 18 -7.65 27.76 5.32
CA ALA A 18 -6.84 26.61 4.96
C ALA A 18 -5.60 26.58 5.87
N GLN A 19 -5.48 25.54 6.68
CA GLN A 19 -4.36 25.39 7.60
C GLN A 19 -3.15 24.88 6.79
N ASN A 20 -2.15 25.74 6.61
CA ASN A 20 -0.88 25.30 6.04
C ASN A 20 -0.19 24.36 7.04
N THR A 21 0.20 23.18 6.58
CA THR A 21 0.97 22.19 7.36
C THR A 21 2.38 22.06 6.79
N THR A 22 3.32 21.51 7.55
CA THR A 22 4.68 21.23 7.07
C THR A 22 5.03 19.75 7.31
N ASN A 23 6.09 19.24 6.68
CA ASN A 23 6.53 17.85 6.87
C ASN A 23 7.16 17.61 8.25
N LYS A 24 7.84 18.61 8.83
CA LYS A 24 8.43 18.53 10.18
C LYS A 24 8.66 19.91 10.80
N GLU A 25 8.89 19.96 12.11
CA GLU A 25 9.26 21.18 12.81
C GLU A 25 10.54 21.79 12.22
N GLY A 26 10.54 23.12 12.01
CA GLY A 26 11.66 23.85 11.42
C GLY A 26 11.79 23.72 9.90
N SER A 27 10.88 23.01 9.22
CA SER A 27 10.81 22.97 7.76
C SER A 27 10.10 24.19 7.18
N HIS A 28 10.53 24.60 5.99
CA HIS A 28 9.98 25.70 5.19
C HIS A 28 9.03 25.20 4.09
N TYR A 29 8.82 23.89 3.97
CA TYR A 29 7.70 23.36 3.17
C TYR A 29 6.37 23.82 3.76
N GLN A 30 5.50 24.37 2.91
CA GLN A 30 4.14 24.78 3.28
C GLN A 30 3.12 24.05 2.41
N PHE A 31 2.59 22.96 2.94
CA PHE A 31 1.56 22.18 2.28
C PHE A 31 0.17 22.78 2.51
N THR A 32 -0.51 23.09 1.41
CA THR A 32 -1.95 23.34 1.39
C THR A 32 -2.65 22.07 0.92
N THR A 33 -3.52 21.50 1.77
CA THR A 33 -4.34 20.34 1.40
C THR A 33 -5.26 20.66 0.23
N ILE A 34 -5.20 19.86 -0.83
CA ILE A 34 -6.17 19.89 -1.93
C ILE A 34 -7.35 18.98 -1.57
N LYS A 35 -7.05 17.76 -1.12
CA LYS A 35 -8.03 16.78 -0.69
C LYS A 35 -7.42 15.87 0.36
N ASN A 36 -8.17 15.56 1.41
CA ASN A 36 -7.82 14.54 2.38
C ASN A 36 -9.03 13.61 2.55
N LEU A 37 -8.79 12.31 2.50
CA LEU A 37 -9.79 11.27 2.70
C LEU A 37 -9.56 10.59 4.05
N ASP A 38 -10.65 10.12 4.63
CA ASP A 38 -10.59 9.40 5.90
C ASP A 38 -9.98 8.00 5.70
N ALA A 39 -9.14 7.62 6.66
CA ALA A 39 -8.59 6.29 6.81
C ALA A 39 -8.62 5.94 8.30
N PHE A 40 -8.69 4.65 8.64
CA PHE A 40 -8.54 4.23 10.03
C PHE A 40 -7.12 4.47 10.55
N ASP A 41 -6.93 4.15 11.82
CA ASP A 41 -5.70 4.40 12.56
C ASP A 41 -4.47 3.80 11.86
N VAL A 42 -3.33 4.45 12.07
CA VAL A 42 -2.02 3.98 11.61
C VAL A 42 -1.62 2.75 12.40
N GLN A 43 -1.31 1.68 11.67
CA GLN A 43 -0.84 0.41 12.24
C GLN A 43 0.70 0.37 12.26
N ASN A 44 1.25 -0.67 12.89
CA ASN A 44 2.69 -0.90 12.95
C ASN A 44 3.02 -2.37 12.64
N GLN A 45 3.68 -2.62 11.51
CA GLN A 45 4.07 -3.95 11.05
C GLN A 45 5.21 -4.59 11.88
N GLY A 46 5.83 -3.82 12.79
CA GLY A 46 6.93 -4.29 13.62
C GLY A 46 8.15 -4.71 12.80
N MET A 47 8.79 -5.80 13.21
CA MET A 47 9.94 -6.38 12.52
C MET A 47 9.48 -7.50 11.57
N THR A 48 8.73 -7.10 10.54
CA THR A 48 8.23 -8.02 9.50
C THR A 48 8.26 -7.36 8.13
N GLY A 49 8.41 -8.18 7.08
CA GLY A 49 8.27 -7.77 5.67
C GLY A 49 6.82 -7.78 5.15
N THR A 50 5.84 -7.38 5.97
CA THR A 50 4.40 -7.56 5.66
C THR A 50 3.66 -6.27 5.27
N CYS A 51 4.39 -5.22 4.89
CA CYS A 51 3.82 -3.92 4.50
C CYS A 51 2.73 -4.01 3.42
N TRP A 52 2.85 -4.95 2.48
CA TRP A 52 1.85 -5.25 1.46
C TRP A 52 0.48 -5.53 2.08
N SER A 53 0.42 -6.35 3.12
CA SER A 53 -0.84 -6.68 3.79
C SER A 53 -1.39 -5.51 4.60
N PHE A 54 -0.54 -4.79 5.33
CA PHE A 54 -0.95 -3.59 6.09
C PHE A 54 -1.50 -2.48 5.18
N SER A 55 -0.84 -2.24 4.05
CA SER A 55 -1.27 -1.23 3.08
C SER A 55 -2.51 -1.66 2.29
N GLY A 56 -2.57 -2.93 1.87
CA GLY A 56 -3.75 -3.51 1.21
C GLY A 56 -5.00 -3.46 2.09
N LEU A 57 -4.88 -3.82 3.37
CA LEU A 57 -6.00 -3.75 4.32
C LEU A 57 -6.38 -2.32 4.67
N SER A 58 -5.41 -1.42 4.89
CA SER A 58 -5.69 0.00 5.07
C SER A 58 -6.45 0.59 3.87
N PHE A 59 -6.14 0.15 2.65
CA PHE A 59 -6.89 0.51 1.45
C PHE A 59 -8.32 -0.05 1.48
N PHE A 60 -8.52 -1.34 1.77
CA PHE A 60 -9.87 -1.91 1.86
C PHE A 60 -10.71 -1.26 2.97
N GLU A 61 -10.10 -0.89 4.09
CA GLU A 61 -10.75 -0.16 5.17
C GLU A 61 -11.22 1.24 4.74
N SER A 62 -10.42 1.98 3.98
CA SER A 62 -10.87 3.23 3.37
C SER A 62 -11.99 3.02 2.35
N GLU A 63 -12.01 1.89 1.62
CA GLU A 63 -13.14 1.53 0.78
C GLU A 63 -14.42 1.28 1.59
N LEU A 64 -14.31 0.64 2.77
CA LEU A 64 -15.44 0.47 3.68
C LEU A 64 -15.95 1.80 4.21
N LEU A 65 -15.04 2.70 4.63
CA LEU A 65 -15.40 4.06 5.04
C LEU A 65 -16.15 4.80 3.94
N ARG A 66 -15.65 4.76 2.69
CA ARG A 66 -16.30 5.36 1.51
C ARG A 66 -17.70 4.78 1.26
N MET A 67 -17.89 3.49 1.55
CA MET A 67 -19.17 2.79 1.43
C MET A 67 -20.10 2.98 2.64
N GLY A 68 -19.70 3.75 3.66
CA GLY A 68 -20.46 3.93 4.90
C GLY A 68 -20.54 2.66 5.75
N LYS A 69 -19.55 1.77 5.63
CA LYS A 69 -19.45 0.48 6.30
C LYS A 69 -18.20 0.40 7.17
N GLY A 70 -18.15 -0.61 8.03
CA GLY A 70 -16.93 -0.95 8.77
C GLY A 70 -16.54 0.05 9.86
N GLN A 71 -17.42 0.92 10.35
CA GLN A 71 -17.08 1.88 11.42
C GLN A 71 -16.42 1.17 12.62
N GLY A 72 -15.18 1.58 12.93
CA GLY A 72 -14.38 1.01 14.01
C GLY A 72 -13.92 -0.43 13.77
N LEU A 73 -13.89 -0.87 12.51
CA LEU A 73 -13.30 -2.14 12.10
C LEU A 73 -11.80 -1.96 11.93
N ASN A 74 -11.05 -2.94 12.40
CA ASN A 74 -9.66 -3.17 12.03
C ASN A 74 -9.60 -4.59 11.45
N LEU A 75 -9.17 -4.74 10.20
CA LEU A 75 -8.98 -6.04 9.55
C LEU A 75 -7.66 -6.66 10.02
N SER A 76 -7.56 -7.99 9.94
CA SER A 76 -6.35 -8.70 10.36
C SER A 76 -5.38 -8.89 9.20
N GLU A 77 -4.26 -8.16 9.22
CA GLU A 77 -3.15 -8.35 8.28
C GLU A 77 -2.57 -9.76 8.40
N MET A 78 -2.40 -10.21 9.65
CA MET A 78 -1.80 -11.52 9.87
C MET A 78 -2.66 -12.66 9.35
N TYR A 79 -3.98 -12.50 9.23
CA TYR A 79 -4.82 -13.49 8.57
C TYR A 79 -4.45 -13.65 7.10
N VAL A 80 -4.24 -12.53 6.40
CA VAL A 80 -3.80 -12.55 5.00
C VAL A 80 -2.42 -13.19 4.89
N VAL A 81 -1.46 -12.73 5.69
CA VAL A 81 -0.08 -13.27 5.75
C VAL A 81 -0.09 -14.78 5.98
N ARG A 82 -0.79 -15.23 7.03
CA ARG A 82 -0.93 -16.65 7.41
C ARG A 82 -1.55 -17.50 6.30
N THR A 83 -2.44 -16.91 5.49
CA THR A 83 -3.12 -17.58 4.39
C THR A 83 -2.22 -17.68 3.16
N MET A 84 -1.41 -16.66 2.89
CA MET A 84 -0.55 -16.59 1.69
C MET A 84 0.74 -17.39 1.82
N TYR A 85 1.37 -17.44 3.00
CA TYR A 85 2.68 -18.12 3.18
C TYR A 85 2.68 -19.61 2.76
N PRO A 86 1.67 -20.44 3.06
CA PRO A 86 1.59 -21.80 2.53
C PRO A 86 1.53 -21.87 1.01
N LEU A 87 0.88 -20.91 0.36
CA LEU A 87 0.77 -20.84 -1.11
C LEU A 87 2.11 -20.43 -1.73
N LYS A 88 2.81 -19.46 -1.12
CA LYS A 88 4.19 -19.09 -1.49
C LYS A 88 5.14 -20.28 -1.37
N ALA A 89 5.08 -21.02 -0.26
CA ALA A 89 5.88 -22.22 -0.05
C ALA A 89 5.60 -23.29 -1.12
N ALA A 90 4.32 -23.51 -1.46
CA ALA A 90 3.94 -24.42 -2.53
C ALA A 90 4.44 -23.98 -3.90
N ASN A 91 4.41 -22.68 -4.19
CA ASN A 91 4.98 -22.11 -5.41
C ASN A 91 6.49 -22.36 -5.49
N TYR A 92 7.23 -21.98 -4.45
CA TYR A 92 8.68 -22.18 -4.36
C TYR A 92 9.11 -23.63 -4.60
N VAL A 93 8.44 -24.58 -3.94
CA VAL A 93 8.72 -26.02 -4.12
C VAL A 93 8.37 -26.50 -5.53
N ARG A 94 7.23 -26.06 -6.10
CA ARG A 94 6.84 -26.40 -7.49
C ARG A 94 7.82 -25.85 -8.51
N MET A 95 8.40 -24.70 -8.23
CA MET A 95 9.40 -24.04 -9.06
C MET A 95 10.82 -24.54 -8.77
N HIS A 96 10.97 -25.69 -8.11
CA HIS A 96 12.27 -26.33 -7.85
C HIS A 96 13.26 -25.39 -7.14
N GLY A 97 12.75 -24.60 -6.19
CA GLY A 97 13.54 -23.64 -5.41
C GLY A 97 14.05 -22.44 -6.21
N LYS A 98 13.45 -22.14 -7.38
CA LYS A 98 13.84 -21.02 -8.26
C LYS A 98 12.90 -19.82 -8.23
N ALA A 99 11.79 -19.90 -7.50
CA ALA A 99 10.94 -18.73 -7.24
C ALA A 99 11.39 -18.00 -5.97
N ASN A 100 10.80 -16.83 -5.71
CA ASN A 100 11.01 -16.11 -4.46
C ASN A 100 10.28 -16.80 -3.29
N PHE A 101 10.90 -16.82 -2.12
CA PHE A 101 10.24 -17.16 -0.86
C PHE A 101 10.82 -16.29 0.25
N GLY A 102 9.96 -15.51 0.88
CA GLY A 102 10.26 -14.62 1.99
C GLY A 102 8.97 -14.02 2.52
N GLU A 103 9.08 -13.04 3.42
CA GLU A 103 7.92 -12.35 3.98
C GLU A 103 7.17 -11.45 2.99
N GLY A 104 7.93 -10.91 2.03
CA GLY A 104 7.47 -9.98 1.00
C GLY A 104 6.33 -10.53 0.15
N GLY A 105 5.53 -9.63 -0.39
CA GLY A 105 4.31 -9.88 -1.15
C GLY A 105 3.81 -8.58 -1.76
N GLY A 106 2.67 -8.62 -2.45
CA GLY A 106 2.10 -7.43 -3.07
C GLY A 106 0.59 -7.43 -3.06
N PHE A 107 -0.03 -6.36 -3.55
CA PHE A 107 -1.48 -6.25 -3.66
C PHE A 107 -2.21 -7.41 -4.37
N PRO A 108 -1.59 -8.16 -5.31
CA PRO A 108 -2.22 -9.37 -5.83
C PRO A 108 -2.51 -10.42 -4.75
N ASP A 109 -1.68 -10.51 -3.70
CA ASP A 109 -1.87 -11.42 -2.57
C ASP A 109 -3.10 -11.03 -1.76
N ASP A 110 -3.32 -9.73 -1.53
CA ASP A 110 -4.50 -9.22 -0.81
C ASP A 110 -5.80 -9.50 -1.58
N LEU A 111 -5.77 -9.32 -2.91
CA LEU A 111 -6.89 -9.65 -3.79
C LEU A 111 -7.15 -11.16 -3.86
N LEU A 112 -6.10 -11.98 -3.92
CA LEU A 112 -6.20 -13.44 -3.88
C LEU A 112 -6.82 -13.90 -2.55
N CYS A 113 -6.37 -13.33 -1.43
CA CYS A 113 -6.92 -13.60 -0.11
C CYS A 113 -8.40 -13.21 -0.05
N LEU A 114 -8.75 -11.98 -0.41
CA LEU A 114 -10.12 -11.49 -0.43
C LEU A 114 -11.04 -12.39 -1.27
N ARG A 115 -10.59 -12.77 -2.48
CA ARG A 115 -11.37 -13.58 -3.42
C ARG A 115 -11.58 -15.01 -2.92
N SER A 116 -10.53 -15.65 -2.43
CA SER A 116 -10.52 -17.11 -2.22
C SER A 116 -10.70 -17.51 -0.76
N TYR A 117 -10.30 -16.64 0.17
CA TYR A 117 -10.24 -16.96 1.60
C TYR A 117 -11.07 -16.01 2.46
N GLY A 118 -11.33 -14.79 1.99
CA GLY A 118 -12.13 -13.79 2.71
C GLY A 118 -11.28 -12.93 3.64
N MET A 119 -11.90 -12.40 4.69
CA MET A 119 -11.26 -11.47 5.63
C MET A 119 -11.74 -11.74 7.06
N VAL A 120 -10.95 -11.35 8.05
CA VAL A 120 -11.34 -11.43 9.47
C VAL A 120 -10.97 -10.13 10.20
N PRO A 121 -11.67 -9.76 11.27
CA PRO A 121 -11.29 -8.62 12.08
C PRO A 121 -10.06 -8.94 12.94
N GLN A 122 -9.22 -7.95 13.22
CA GLN A 122 -8.06 -8.05 14.10
C GLN A 122 -8.41 -8.63 15.48
N SER A 123 -9.60 -8.31 16.01
CA SER A 123 -10.06 -8.83 17.31
C SER A 123 -10.31 -10.35 17.33
N VAL A 124 -10.40 -10.99 16.16
CA VAL A 124 -10.60 -12.43 16.01
C VAL A 124 -9.28 -13.16 15.76
N TYR A 125 -8.38 -12.53 15.01
CA TYR A 125 -7.07 -13.10 14.70
C TYR A 125 -6.03 -11.99 14.71
N ASP A 126 -5.24 -11.92 15.78
CA ASP A 126 -4.13 -10.98 15.86
C ASP A 126 -2.91 -11.51 15.08
N GLY A 127 -2.66 -12.81 15.21
CA GLY A 127 -1.51 -13.47 14.60
C GLY A 127 -0.16 -13.13 15.25
N ASN A 128 -0.11 -12.14 16.16
CA ASN A 128 1.01 -11.92 17.04
C ASN A 128 0.90 -12.77 18.32
N LYS A 129 2.00 -13.39 18.74
CA LYS A 129 2.12 -14.02 20.07
C LYS A 129 3.10 -13.32 21.00
N ASP A 130 3.71 -12.24 20.53
CA ASP A 130 4.74 -11.47 21.23
C ASP A 130 4.32 -10.02 21.47
N LYS A 131 5.20 -9.22 22.09
CA LYS A 131 4.94 -7.78 22.36
C LYS A 131 4.83 -6.93 21.09
N MET A 132 5.39 -7.40 19.98
CA MET A 132 5.42 -6.75 18.68
C MET A 132 5.58 -7.84 17.63
N TYR A 133 5.01 -7.65 16.44
CA TYR A 133 5.23 -8.54 15.32
C TYR A 133 6.73 -8.69 15.04
N ASN A 134 7.21 -9.93 15.04
CA ASN A 134 8.56 -10.29 14.67
C ASN A 134 8.54 -11.69 14.05
N HIS A 135 8.86 -11.75 12.77
CA HIS A 135 8.80 -13.00 12.01
C HIS A 135 10.18 -13.59 11.70
N ALA A 136 11.28 -12.94 12.10
CA ALA A 136 12.63 -13.34 11.68
C ALA A 136 12.94 -14.83 11.94
N GLU A 137 12.57 -15.35 13.12
CA GLU A 137 12.77 -16.76 13.45
C GLU A 137 11.82 -17.67 12.64
N MET A 138 10.54 -17.31 12.55
CA MET A 138 9.54 -18.07 11.80
C MET A 138 9.93 -18.17 10.32
N GLU A 139 10.28 -17.04 9.69
CA GLU A 139 10.73 -16.97 8.31
C GLU A 139 11.97 -17.85 8.11
N SER A 140 13.00 -17.72 8.96
CA SER A 140 14.22 -18.53 8.86
C SER A 140 13.93 -20.04 8.89
N LEU A 141 13.00 -20.48 9.75
CA LEU A 141 12.58 -21.88 9.81
C LEU A 141 11.84 -22.30 8.53
N LEU A 142 10.88 -21.49 8.09
CA LEU A 142 10.11 -21.76 6.87
C LEU A 142 11.02 -21.81 5.64
N GLU A 143 11.94 -20.87 5.51
CA GLU A 143 12.91 -20.78 4.41
C GLU A 143 13.80 -22.02 4.38
N GLY A 144 14.35 -22.44 5.52
CA GLY A 144 15.14 -23.67 5.64
C GLY A 144 14.37 -24.92 5.21
N MET A 145 13.08 -25.00 5.57
CA MET A 145 12.20 -26.11 5.18
C MET A 145 11.95 -26.12 3.66
N VAL A 146 11.53 -24.99 3.08
CA VAL A 146 11.19 -24.95 1.66
C VAL A 146 12.42 -25.04 0.76
N LYS A 147 13.57 -24.48 1.17
CA LYS A 147 14.86 -24.68 0.47
C LYS A 147 15.26 -26.15 0.42
N THR A 148 15.13 -26.86 1.54
CA THR A 148 15.44 -28.30 1.61
C THR A 148 14.55 -29.11 0.69
N VAL A 149 13.24 -28.81 0.68
CA VAL A 149 12.26 -29.55 -0.13
C VAL A 149 12.37 -29.18 -1.62
N GLY A 150 12.46 -27.89 -1.94
CA GLY A 150 12.50 -27.36 -3.31
C GLY A 150 13.76 -27.76 -4.08
N ASN A 151 14.89 -27.94 -3.39
CA ASN A 151 16.14 -28.41 -3.99
C ASN A 151 16.29 -29.95 -4.00
N SER A 152 15.26 -30.71 -3.61
CA SER A 152 15.33 -32.17 -3.59
C SER A 152 15.41 -32.76 -5.00
N GLU A 153 16.45 -33.53 -5.28
CA GLU A 153 16.56 -34.39 -6.48
C GLU A 153 15.86 -35.75 -6.33
N LYS A 154 15.26 -35.99 -5.15
CA LYS A 154 14.58 -37.23 -4.78
C LYS A 154 13.07 -37.02 -4.68
N THR A 155 12.34 -38.12 -4.55
CA THR A 155 10.90 -38.12 -4.26
C THR A 155 10.60 -37.29 -3.01
N ILE A 156 9.72 -36.30 -3.17
CA ILE A 156 9.28 -35.40 -2.10
C ILE A 156 8.19 -36.09 -1.27
N ASN A 157 8.33 -36.07 0.06
CA ASN A 157 7.28 -36.52 0.97
C ASN A 157 6.18 -35.44 1.08
N PRO A 158 4.91 -35.70 0.71
CA PRO A 158 3.86 -34.68 0.70
C PRO A 158 3.52 -34.09 2.08
N SER A 159 4.02 -34.68 3.16
CA SER A 159 3.80 -34.19 4.53
C SER A 159 4.52 -32.86 4.81
N TRP A 160 5.41 -32.40 3.94
CA TRP A 160 6.14 -31.14 4.10
C TRP A 160 5.20 -29.93 4.23
N GLN A 161 4.05 -29.94 3.55
CA GLN A 161 3.04 -28.86 3.65
C GLN A 161 2.44 -28.78 5.06
N LYS A 162 2.18 -29.94 5.68
CA LYS A 162 1.71 -29.99 7.08
C LYS A 162 2.78 -29.52 8.06
N ALA A 163 4.05 -29.76 7.76
CA ALA A 163 5.15 -29.27 8.57
C ALA A 163 5.24 -27.74 8.50
N VAL A 164 5.14 -27.16 7.29
CA VAL A 164 5.06 -25.69 7.08
C VAL A 164 3.89 -25.10 7.86
N ASP A 165 2.70 -25.70 7.74
CA ASP A 165 1.51 -25.27 8.50
C ASP A 165 1.71 -25.38 10.01
N GLY A 166 2.41 -26.44 10.47
CA GLY A 166 2.78 -26.62 11.87
C GLY A 166 3.66 -25.50 12.42
N VAL A 167 4.66 -25.05 11.65
CA VAL A 167 5.49 -23.88 12.02
C VAL A 167 4.62 -22.63 12.11
N LEU A 168 3.81 -22.35 11.08
CA LEU A 168 2.91 -21.19 11.08
C LEU A 168 1.93 -21.21 12.28
N ASN A 169 1.36 -22.37 12.62
CA ASN A 169 0.51 -22.52 13.81
C ASN A 169 1.27 -22.26 15.11
N GLY A 170 2.55 -22.67 15.16
CA GLY A 170 3.46 -22.42 16.28
C GLY A 170 3.63 -20.93 16.56
N TYR A 171 3.90 -20.13 15.53
CA TYR A 171 4.19 -18.69 15.68
C TYR A 171 2.94 -17.81 15.61
N MET A 172 2.05 -18.04 14.64
CA MET A 172 0.89 -17.16 14.39
C MET A 172 -0.43 -17.72 14.96
N GLY A 173 -0.48 -19.02 15.25
CA GLY A 173 -1.72 -19.71 15.59
C GLY A 173 -2.49 -20.21 14.36
N PRO A 174 -3.54 -21.01 14.57
CA PRO A 174 -4.38 -21.48 13.47
C PRO A 174 -5.26 -20.34 12.95
N ALA A 175 -5.34 -20.20 11.62
CA ALA A 175 -6.28 -19.28 11.01
C ALA A 175 -7.73 -19.72 11.32
N PRO A 176 -8.63 -18.80 11.70
CA PRO A 176 -10.00 -19.16 12.08
C PRO A 176 -10.83 -19.55 10.85
N GLU A 177 -11.47 -20.72 10.90
CA GLU A 177 -12.45 -21.14 9.89
C GLU A 177 -13.85 -20.53 10.13
N LYS A 178 -14.18 -20.31 11.41
CA LYS A 178 -15.42 -19.69 11.89
C LYS A 178 -15.15 -18.83 13.12
N PHE A 179 -15.90 -17.75 13.28
CA PHE A 179 -15.79 -16.85 14.43
C PHE A 179 -17.10 -16.11 14.68
N GLU A 180 -17.25 -15.62 15.92
CA GLU A 180 -18.34 -14.71 16.30
C GLU A 180 -17.85 -13.27 16.22
N TYR A 181 -18.65 -12.39 15.62
CA TYR A 181 -18.37 -10.96 15.58
C TYR A 181 -19.67 -10.17 15.72
N LYS A 182 -19.72 -9.27 16.72
CA LYS A 182 -20.91 -8.45 17.05
C LYS A 182 -22.21 -9.28 17.14
N GLY A 183 -22.14 -10.46 17.76
CA GLY A 183 -23.29 -11.34 18.02
C GLY A 183 -23.78 -12.15 16.81
N LYS A 184 -23.00 -12.23 15.73
CA LYS A 184 -23.29 -13.08 14.56
C LYS A 184 -22.09 -13.99 14.27
N SER A 185 -22.39 -15.20 13.80
CA SER A 185 -21.41 -16.18 13.36
C SER A 185 -21.03 -15.97 11.90
N TYR A 186 -19.73 -16.02 11.60
CA TYR A 186 -19.19 -15.86 10.25
C TYR A 186 -18.13 -16.91 9.95
N THR A 187 -17.98 -17.24 8.66
CA THR A 187 -16.70 -17.63 8.07
C THR A 187 -16.02 -16.37 7.51
N PRO A 188 -14.69 -16.38 7.29
CA PRO A 188 -13.99 -15.25 6.68
C PRO A 188 -14.59 -14.78 5.33
N GLN A 189 -15.00 -15.72 4.47
CA GLN A 189 -15.72 -15.45 3.22
C GLN A 189 -17.04 -14.72 3.44
N THR A 190 -17.88 -15.21 4.36
CA THR A 190 -19.18 -14.56 4.65
C THR A 190 -19.02 -13.19 5.30
N PHE A 191 -17.95 -12.98 6.07
CA PHE A 191 -17.64 -11.69 6.67
C PHE A 191 -17.24 -10.65 5.61
N ALA A 192 -16.31 -11.00 4.71
CA ALA A 192 -15.95 -10.15 3.58
C ALA A 192 -17.18 -9.76 2.71
N LYS A 193 -18.08 -10.72 2.49
CA LYS A 193 -19.34 -10.48 1.78
C LYS A 193 -20.29 -9.52 2.52
N GLU A 194 -20.44 -9.65 3.84
CA GLU A 194 -21.25 -8.72 4.65
C GLU A 194 -20.68 -7.28 4.56
N LEU A 195 -19.35 -7.16 4.60
CA LEU A 195 -18.64 -5.90 4.37
C LEU A 195 -18.85 -5.37 2.95
N GLY A 196 -19.19 -6.23 1.98
CA GLY A 196 -19.41 -5.85 0.59
C GLY A 196 -18.13 -5.59 -0.18
N LEU A 197 -17.00 -6.13 0.29
CA LEU A 197 -15.74 -6.13 -0.44
C LEU A 197 -15.81 -7.22 -1.52
N ASN A 198 -15.33 -6.87 -2.71
CA ASN A 198 -15.19 -7.81 -3.81
C ASN A 198 -13.86 -7.55 -4.52
N ALA A 199 -13.00 -8.56 -4.58
CA ALA A 199 -11.70 -8.47 -5.24
C ALA A 199 -11.81 -7.98 -6.69
N ASP A 200 -12.91 -8.30 -7.38
CA ASP A 200 -13.11 -7.93 -8.78
C ASP A 200 -13.49 -6.45 -8.99
N ASP A 201 -13.72 -5.68 -7.92
CA ASP A 201 -13.92 -4.23 -8.01
C ASP A 201 -12.59 -3.46 -8.13
N TYR A 202 -11.46 -4.14 -7.91
CA TYR A 202 -10.13 -3.54 -7.88
C TYR A 202 -9.28 -3.98 -9.06
N VAL A 203 -8.35 -3.12 -9.47
CA VAL A 203 -7.33 -3.44 -10.46
C VAL A 203 -5.98 -2.89 -10.02
N ILE A 204 -4.93 -3.54 -10.48
CA ILE A 204 -3.55 -3.11 -10.27
C ILE A 204 -3.03 -2.53 -11.59
N VAL A 205 -2.42 -1.35 -11.50
CA VAL A 205 -1.93 -0.56 -12.63
C VAL A 205 -0.46 -0.24 -12.43
N THR A 206 0.31 -0.32 -13.51
CA THR A 206 1.73 0.07 -13.58
C THR A 206 1.99 0.87 -14.86
N SER A 207 3.21 1.35 -15.04
CA SER A 207 3.66 2.09 -16.23
C SER A 207 5.10 1.75 -16.57
N PHE A 208 5.30 0.91 -17.58
CA PHE A 208 6.60 0.56 -18.14
C PHE A 208 6.54 0.41 -19.66
N THR A 209 7.68 0.56 -20.33
CA THR A 209 7.81 0.58 -21.80
C THR A 209 8.22 -0.77 -22.41
N HIS A 210 8.69 -1.73 -21.60
CA HIS A 210 9.08 -3.07 -22.08
C HIS A 210 7.90 -3.98 -22.43
N HIS A 211 6.67 -3.56 -22.11
CA HIS A 211 5.42 -4.18 -22.56
C HIS A 211 4.48 -3.16 -23.21
N PRO A 212 3.59 -3.56 -24.13
CA PRO A 212 2.64 -2.63 -24.74
C PRO A 212 1.72 -1.97 -23.71
N TYR A 213 1.46 -0.67 -23.89
CA TYR A 213 0.44 0.03 -23.11
C TYR A 213 -0.97 -0.49 -23.36
N TYR A 214 -1.82 -0.32 -22.35
CA TYR A 214 -3.21 -0.75 -22.25
C TYR A 214 -3.42 -2.26 -22.40
N GLN A 215 -2.36 -3.04 -22.16
CA GLN A 215 -2.41 -4.49 -22.04
C GLN A 215 -2.08 -4.92 -20.63
N GLN A 216 -2.41 -6.17 -20.31
CA GLN A 216 -2.04 -6.79 -19.06
C GLN A 216 -0.79 -7.64 -19.23
N PHE A 217 0.16 -7.51 -18.31
CA PHE A 217 1.37 -8.34 -18.25
C PHE A 217 1.69 -8.70 -16.79
N VAL A 218 2.58 -9.66 -16.59
CA VAL A 218 3.08 -10.01 -15.26
C VAL A 218 4.20 -9.04 -14.94
N LEU A 219 3.99 -8.16 -13.96
CA LEU A 219 5.08 -7.30 -13.48
C LEU A 219 6.18 -8.17 -12.88
N GLU A 220 7.37 -8.10 -13.46
CA GLU A 220 8.50 -9.00 -13.16
C GLU A 220 9.26 -8.58 -11.89
N VAL A 221 8.57 -8.66 -10.74
CA VAL A 221 9.16 -8.39 -9.42
C VAL A 221 9.11 -9.66 -8.55
N PRO A 222 10.10 -9.89 -7.66
CA PRO A 222 10.18 -11.12 -6.87
C PRO A 222 8.91 -11.43 -6.05
N ASP A 223 8.25 -10.40 -5.54
CA ASP A 223 7.05 -10.53 -4.71
C ASP A 223 5.76 -10.78 -5.50
N ASN A 224 5.77 -10.68 -6.84
CA ASN A 224 4.69 -11.17 -7.70
C ASN A 224 4.84 -12.68 -7.99
N TRP A 225 5.03 -13.46 -6.93
CA TRP A 225 5.29 -14.92 -6.98
C TRP A 225 4.14 -15.73 -7.59
N ALA A 226 2.92 -15.19 -7.56
CA ALA A 226 1.73 -15.80 -8.16
C ALA A 226 1.58 -15.48 -9.67
N TRP A 227 2.46 -14.66 -10.23
CA TRP A 227 2.45 -14.19 -11.62
C TRP A 227 1.11 -13.56 -12.03
N GLU A 228 0.53 -12.80 -11.11
CA GLU A 228 -0.70 -12.08 -11.38
C GLU A 228 -0.44 -10.95 -12.37
N LYS A 229 -1.42 -10.70 -13.22
CA LYS A 229 -1.29 -9.69 -14.27
C LYS A 229 -1.77 -8.33 -13.81
N VAL A 230 -1.01 -7.30 -14.15
CA VAL A 230 -1.31 -5.89 -13.90
C VAL A 230 -1.56 -5.17 -15.22
N TYR A 231 -2.35 -4.10 -15.21
CA TYR A 231 -2.55 -3.26 -16.39
C TYR A 231 -1.37 -2.31 -16.58
N ASN A 232 -0.83 -2.24 -17.80
CA ASN A 232 0.18 -1.26 -18.17
C ASN A 232 -0.48 -0.02 -18.79
N VAL A 233 -0.09 1.19 -18.37
CA VAL A 233 -0.57 2.45 -18.96
C VAL A 233 0.60 3.42 -19.15
N PRO A 234 0.49 4.46 -19.99
CA PRO A 234 1.47 5.54 -20.04
C PRO A 234 1.65 6.21 -18.67
N LEU A 235 2.83 6.77 -18.40
CA LEU A 235 3.16 7.39 -17.12
C LEU A 235 2.16 8.48 -16.71
N GLU A 236 1.77 9.33 -17.67
CA GLU A 236 0.75 10.37 -17.47
C GLU A 236 -0.61 9.80 -17.05
N ASP A 237 -1.00 8.65 -17.60
CA ASP A 237 -2.26 7.99 -17.26
C ASP A 237 -2.18 7.36 -15.86
N MET A 238 -1.02 6.81 -15.44
CA MET A 238 -0.83 6.29 -14.08
C MET A 238 -0.95 7.41 -13.03
N ILE A 239 -0.30 8.56 -13.27
CA ILE A 239 -0.41 9.74 -12.42
C ILE A 239 -1.86 10.25 -12.40
N GLY A 240 -2.48 10.37 -13.57
CA GLY A 240 -3.87 10.81 -13.72
C GLY A 240 -4.89 9.91 -13.01
N ILE A 241 -4.67 8.58 -13.00
CA ILE A 241 -5.49 7.63 -12.24
C ILE A 241 -5.38 7.92 -10.74
N ALA A 242 -4.16 8.06 -10.21
CA ALA A 242 -3.95 8.28 -8.78
C ALA A 242 -4.57 9.61 -8.32
N GLU A 243 -4.37 10.69 -9.07
CA GLU A 243 -4.98 11.99 -8.76
C GLU A 243 -6.50 11.96 -8.86
N ASN A 244 -7.05 11.34 -9.92
CA ASN A 244 -8.49 11.26 -10.09
C ASN A 244 -9.15 10.44 -8.98
N ALA A 245 -8.49 9.36 -8.52
CA ALA A 245 -8.97 8.58 -7.40
C ALA A 245 -9.19 9.48 -6.17
N ILE A 246 -8.16 10.21 -5.75
CA ILE A 246 -8.24 11.13 -4.60
C ILE A 246 -9.33 12.19 -4.81
N ASN A 247 -9.34 12.84 -5.98
CA ASN A 247 -10.30 13.91 -6.28
C ASN A 247 -11.76 13.43 -6.29
N THR A 248 -12.00 12.16 -6.63
CA THR A 248 -13.33 11.55 -6.71
C THR A 248 -13.72 10.75 -5.45
N GLY A 249 -12.91 10.82 -4.39
CA GLY A 249 -13.24 10.25 -3.08
C GLY A 249 -12.77 8.81 -2.86
N TYR A 250 -11.87 8.30 -3.70
CA TYR A 250 -11.22 6.99 -3.55
C TYR A 250 -9.78 7.18 -3.07
N THR A 251 -9.25 6.22 -2.33
CA THR A 251 -7.82 6.16 -1.98
C THR A 251 -7.04 5.27 -2.95
N VAL A 252 -5.71 5.18 -2.79
CA VAL A 252 -4.84 4.35 -3.66
C VAL A 252 -3.91 3.51 -2.79
N ALA A 253 -3.93 2.18 -2.96
CA ALA A 253 -2.85 1.35 -2.41
C ALA A 253 -1.63 1.52 -3.33
N TRP A 254 -0.48 1.80 -2.75
CA TRP A 254 0.70 2.28 -3.47
C TRP A 254 1.93 1.47 -3.12
N ALA A 255 2.50 0.78 -4.10
CA ALA A 255 3.78 0.10 -3.97
C ALA A 255 4.86 0.97 -4.63
N ALA A 256 5.95 1.21 -3.90
CA ALA A 256 7.06 2.01 -4.38
C ALA A 256 8.36 1.62 -3.71
N ASP A 257 9.45 1.90 -4.41
CA ASP A 257 10.79 1.87 -3.84
C ASP A 257 10.93 2.96 -2.77
N VAL A 258 11.32 2.58 -1.56
CA VAL A 258 11.63 3.49 -0.45
C VAL A 258 13.07 3.40 0.03
N SER A 259 13.90 2.60 -0.63
CA SER A 259 15.34 2.44 -0.39
C SER A 259 16.18 3.62 -0.92
N GLU A 260 15.56 4.80 -1.02
CA GLU A 260 16.13 6.00 -1.58
C GLU A 260 16.69 6.96 -0.53
N LYS A 261 17.83 7.58 -0.83
CA LYS A 261 18.47 8.54 0.08
C LYS A 261 17.68 9.84 0.24
N TYR A 262 16.75 10.10 -0.68
CA TYR A 262 15.85 11.24 -0.71
C TYR A 262 14.42 10.88 -0.28
N PHE A 263 14.23 9.68 0.29
CA PHE A 263 13.08 9.30 1.09
C PHE A 263 13.43 9.37 2.58
N SER A 264 12.59 10.02 3.39
CA SER A 264 12.74 10.03 4.84
C SER A 264 11.38 10.04 5.52
N PHE A 265 10.99 8.90 6.07
CA PHE A 265 9.80 8.80 6.92
C PHE A 265 9.94 9.63 8.20
N GLY A 266 11.15 9.67 8.77
CA GLY A 266 11.46 10.47 9.96
C GLY A 266 11.36 11.98 9.72
N ASP A 267 11.61 12.44 8.49
CA ASP A 267 11.40 13.83 8.08
C ASP A 267 10.03 14.07 7.41
N GLY A 268 9.22 13.03 7.26
CA GLY A 268 7.87 13.13 6.70
C GLY A 268 7.83 13.51 5.22
N LEU A 269 8.85 13.18 4.42
CA LEU A 269 8.96 13.64 3.04
C LEU A 269 9.69 12.65 2.12
N ALA A 270 9.24 12.57 0.86
CA ALA A 270 9.90 11.89 -0.25
C ALA A 270 9.89 12.80 -1.49
N VAL A 271 11.07 13.12 -2.02
CA VAL A 271 11.30 14.06 -3.14
C VAL A 271 12.44 13.54 -4.03
N VAL A 272 12.55 13.93 -5.29
CA VAL A 272 13.65 13.51 -6.18
C VAL A 272 14.51 14.71 -6.56
N PRO A 273 15.72 14.88 -6.00
CA PRO A 273 16.58 16.01 -6.37
C PRO A 273 16.92 15.99 -7.85
N ASP A 274 17.01 17.16 -8.47
CA ASP A 274 17.43 17.31 -9.87
C ASP A 274 18.88 16.83 -10.10
N LYS A 275 19.77 17.11 -9.15
CA LYS A 275 21.15 16.60 -9.13
C LYS A 275 21.22 15.20 -8.57
N ASP A 276 22.15 14.40 -9.09
CA ASP A 276 22.42 13.08 -8.54
C ASP A 276 22.98 13.19 -7.11
N TRP A 277 22.68 12.20 -6.28
CA TRP A 277 22.99 12.24 -4.85
C TRP A 277 24.49 12.47 -4.57
N THR A 278 25.36 11.92 -5.42
CA THR A 278 26.82 12.03 -5.32
C THR A 278 27.32 13.45 -5.59
N GLU A 279 26.55 14.26 -6.30
CA GLU A 279 26.88 15.65 -6.64
C GLU A 279 26.38 16.65 -5.60
N LEU A 280 25.39 16.25 -4.79
CA LEU A 280 24.90 17.07 -3.68
C LEU A 280 25.94 17.18 -2.57
N THR A 281 26.18 18.41 -2.11
CA THR A 281 26.92 18.71 -0.88
C THR A 281 26.15 18.21 0.35
N PRO A 282 26.83 18.00 1.50
CA PRO A 282 26.15 17.62 2.74
C PRO A 282 25.01 18.58 3.15
N GLU A 283 25.19 19.88 2.90
CA GLU A 283 24.18 20.89 3.21
C GLU A 283 22.98 20.80 2.25
N GLU A 284 23.22 20.63 0.95
CA GLU A 284 22.13 20.41 -0.01
C GLU A 284 21.32 19.15 0.32
N ARG A 285 21.98 18.04 0.70
CA ARG A 285 21.31 16.80 1.13
C ARG A 285 20.40 17.03 2.35
N LYS A 286 20.85 17.81 3.33
CA LYS A 286 20.06 18.16 4.50
C LYS A 286 18.87 19.04 4.12
N ASN A 287 19.09 19.99 3.21
CA ASN A 287 18.08 20.96 2.80
C ASN A 287 16.96 20.35 1.96
N LEU A 288 17.15 19.19 1.32
CA LEU A 288 16.07 18.45 0.64
C LEU A 288 14.81 18.28 1.50
N PHE A 289 14.99 18.07 2.81
CA PHE A 289 13.89 17.81 3.75
C PHE A 289 13.41 19.04 4.52
N ILE A 290 13.97 20.22 4.23
CA ILE A 290 13.69 21.48 4.95
C ILE A 290 13.21 22.55 3.98
N GLU A 291 13.74 22.61 2.77
CA GLU A 291 13.45 23.65 1.78
C GLU A 291 12.93 23.00 0.49
N PRO A 292 11.84 23.50 -0.11
CA PRO A 292 11.45 23.09 -1.45
C PRO A 292 12.55 23.43 -2.46
N GLY A 293 12.92 22.44 -3.26
CA GLY A 293 13.90 22.56 -4.32
C GLY A 293 13.34 22.17 -5.69
N THR A 294 14.16 22.33 -6.72
CA THR A 294 13.87 21.77 -8.04
C THR A 294 14.01 20.25 -7.99
N GLU A 295 13.00 19.55 -8.49
CA GLU A 295 12.99 18.10 -8.61
C GLU A 295 13.24 17.63 -10.04
N LYS A 296 13.79 16.42 -10.19
CA LYS A 296 14.10 15.81 -11.48
C LYS A 296 12.81 15.65 -12.31
N THR A 297 12.86 16.01 -13.59
CA THR A 297 11.76 15.70 -14.53
C THR A 297 11.80 14.22 -14.89
N ILE A 298 10.72 13.49 -14.58
CA ILE A 298 10.65 12.05 -14.80
C ILE A 298 9.96 11.75 -16.13
N THR A 299 10.72 11.19 -17.08
CA THR A 299 10.18 10.69 -18.35
C THR A 299 9.99 9.17 -18.30
N PRO A 300 9.20 8.57 -19.22
CA PRO A 300 9.09 7.12 -19.33
C PRO A 300 10.44 6.41 -19.47
N GLU A 301 11.40 7.02 -20.17
CA GLU A 301 12.75 6.47 -20.39
C GLU A 301 13.59 6.49 -19.11
N VAL A 302 13.55 7.60 -18.36
CA VAL A 302 14.24 7.70 -17.06
C VAL A 302 13.68 6.67 -16.09
N ARG A 303 12.35 6.55 -16.03
CA ARG A 303 11.66 5.57 -15.19
C ARG A 303 11.99 4.13 -15.61
N GLN A 304 11.99 3.83 -16.91
CA GLN A 304 12.32 2.49 -17.39
C GLN A 304 13.76 2.11 -17.04
N HIS A 305 14.72 3.01 -17.29
CA HIS A 305 16.13 2.76 -17.00
C HIS A 305 16.32 2.37 -15.54
N ALA A 306 15.70 3.12 -14.61
CA ALA A 306 15.81 2.86 -13.19
C ALA A 306 15.18 1.51 -12.76
N PHE A 307 14.20 0.99 -13.51
CA PHE A 307 13.67 -0.35 -13.25
C PHE A 307 14.61 -1.44 -13.79
N ASP A 308 15.15 -1.23 -14.98
CA ASP A 308 16.03 -2.20 -15.67
C ASP A 308 17.41 -2.35 -15.00
N ASP A 309 17.90 -1.32 -14.31
CA ASP A 309 19.20 -1.30 -13.62
C ASP A 309 19.12 -1.56 -12.10
N PHE A 310 17.91 -1.82 -11.59
CA PHE A 310 17.59 -2.07 -10.18
C PHE A 310 17.71 -0.86 -9.24
N GLU A 311 17.77 0.37 -9.76
CA GLU A 311 17.58 1.58 -8.93
C GLU A 311 16.14 1.73 -8.43
N THR A 312 15.15 1.08 -9.04
CA THR A 312 13.75 1.07 -8.62
C THR A 312 13.28 -0.37 -8.53
N GLN A 313 13.02 -0.83 -7.31
CA GLN A 313 12.57 -2.17 -6.98
C GLN A 313 11.23 -2.15 -6.25
N ASP A 314 10.62 -3.32 -6.10
CA ASP A 314 9.38 -3.50 -5.33
C ASP A 314 9.74 -3.86 -3.89
N ASP A 315 9.85 -2.86 -3.01
CA ASP A 315 10.32 -3.06 -1.63
C ASP A 315 9.32 -2.64 -0.54
N HIS A 316 8.32 -1.80 -0.85
CA HIS A 316 7.38 -1.34 0.19
C HIS A 316 5.97 -0.96 -0.30
N GLY A 317 4.96 -1.47 0.41
CA GLY A 317 3.55 -1.14 0.23
C GLY A 317 3.04 -0.09 1.23
N MET A 318 2.33 0.92 0.73
CA MET A 318 1.80 2.06 1.49
C MET A 318 0.40 2.47 0.97
N HIS A 319 -0.20 3.50 1.57
CA HIS A 319 -1.57 3.91 1.25
C HIS A 319 -1.70 5.42 1.05
N ILE A 320 -1.98 5.86 -0.18
CA ILE A 320 -2.21 7.27 -0.49
C ILE A 320 -3.66 7.63 -0.14
N VAL A 321 -3.82 8.65 0.71
CA VAL A 321 -5.12 9.07 1.26
C VAL A 321 -5.45 10.54 0.97
N GLY A 322 -4.57 11.26 0.27
CA GLY A 322 -4.80 12.66 0.00
C GLY A 322 -3.83 13.24 -1.01
N LEU A 323 -4.11 14.49 -1.36
CA LEU A 323 -3.34 15.31 -2.27
C LEU A 323 -3.17 16.70 -1.64
N ALA A 324 -1.97 17.23 -1.72
CA ALA A 324 -1.60 18.56 -1.28
C ALA A 324 -0.76 19.24 -2.37
N LYS A 325 -0.52 20.54 -2.18
CA LYS A 325 0.48 21.29 -2.94
C LYS A 325 1.36 22.09 -2.01
N ASP A 326 2.61 22.32 -2.40
CA ASP A 326 3.48 23.25 -1.70
C ASP A 326 3.16 24.72 -2.05
N GLN A 327 3.95 25.65 -1.52
CA GLN A 327 3.86 27.09 -1.81
C GLN A 327 4.13 27.47 -3.28
N ASN A 328 4.80 26.60 -4.03
CA ASN A 328 5.15 26.81 -5.45
C ASN A 328 4.11 26.19 -6.39
N GLY A 329 3.15 25.44 -5.85
CA GLY A 329 2.12 24.75 -6.59
C GLY A 329 2.48 23.33 -7.02
N HIS A 330 3.64 22.80 -6.61
CA HIS A 330 4.02 21.41 -6.85
C HIS A 330 3.14 20.47 -6.03
N LYS A 331 2.70 19.36 -6.63
CA LYS A 331 1.78 18.42 -5.99
C LYS A 331 2.52 17.37 -5.17
N TYR A 332 1.89 16.99 -4.07
CA TYR A 332 2.36 15.94 -3.17
C TYR A 332 1.19 15.03 -2.78
N PHE A 333 1.40 13.73 -2.85
CA PHE A 333 0.51 12.75 -2.28
C PHE A 333 0.72 12.68 -0.76
N ARG A 334 -0.37 12.70 0.00
CA ARG A 334 -0.35 12.42 1.44
C ARG A 334 -0.48 10.92 1.64
N VAL A 335 0.53 10.31 2.26
CA VAL A 335 0.69 8.86 2.34
C VAL A 335 0.64 8.40 3.79
N LYS A 336 -0.19 7.39 4.07
CA LYS A 336 -0.25 6.63 5.31
C LYS A 336 0.73 5.47 5.23
N ASN A 337 1.62 5.36 6.21
CA ASN A 337 2.57 4.25 6.32
C ASN A 337 2.15 3.28 7.44
N SER A 338 2.84 2.14 7.55
CA SER A 338 2.61 1.07 8.52
C SER A 338 3.78 0.88 9.51
N TRP A 339 4.54 1.95 9.79
CA TRP A 339 5.65 1.94 10.75
C TRP A 339 5.30 2.62 12.08
N GLY A 340 4.01 2.69 12.41
CA GLY A 340 3.51 3.40 13.58
C GLY A 340 3.54 4.92 13.44
N THR A 341 3.26 5.62 14.54
CA THR A 341 3.00 7.06 14.55
C THR A 341 4.20 7.90 15.00
N ASN A 342 5.38 7.29 15.16
CA ASN A 342 6.56 7.96 15.70
C ASN A 342 7.35 8.72 14.63
N ASN A 343 6.67 9.60 13.90
CA ASN A 343 7.26 10.58 13.00
C ASN A 343 6.45 11.89 13.08
N PRO A 344 6.96 13.02 12.56
CA PRO A 344 6.30 14.31 12.68
C PRO A 344 4.85 14.33 12.13
N GLY A 345 4.58 13.52 11.10
CA GLY A 345 3.25 13.38 10.49
C GLY A 345 2.33 12.36 11.17
N SER A 346 2.67 11.83 12.36
CA SER A 346 1.86 10.84 13.10
C SER A 346 1.47 9.60 12.28
N GLY A 347 2.44 9.04 11.56
CA GLY A 347 2.30 7.90 10.65
C GLY A 347 2.17 8.26 9.17
N TYR A 348 2.14 9.55 8.85
CA TYR A 348 1.98 10.05 7.50
C TYR A 348 3.21 10.81 7.01
N PHE A 349 3.36 10.88 5.69
CA PHE A 349 4.37 11.68 5.02
C PHE A 349 3.83 12.23 3.69
N PHE A 350 4.59 13.14 3.08
CA PHE A 350 4.29 13.69 1.76
C PHE A 350 5.26 13.14 0.71
N ALA A 351 4.74 12.57 -0.37
CA ALA A 351 5.53 12.13 -1.52
C ALA A 351 5.27 13.06 -2.70
N SER A 352 6.31 13.64 -3.29
CA SER A 352 6.17 14.51 -4.46
C SER A 352 5.65 13.74 -5.67
N GLU A 353 5.00 14.43 -6.61
CA GLU A 353 4.60 13.84 -7.89
C GLU A 353 5.80 13.25 -8.65
N PRO A 354 6.98 13.91 -8.74
CA PRO A 354 8.20 13.29 -9.28
C PRO A 354 8.63 12.01 -8.57
N TYR A 355 8.58 11.97 -7.23
CA TYR A 355 8.90 10.73 -6.48
C TYR A 355 7.91 9.61 -6.82
N PHE A 356 6.62 9.91 -6.83
CA PHE A 356 5.59 8.96 -7.26
C PHE A 356 5.82 8.48 -8.69
N ALA A 357 6.07 9.39 -9.63
CA ALA A 357 6.31 9.07 -11.03
C ALA A 357 7.57 8.20 -11.21
N TYR A 358 8.61 8.42 -10.41
CA TYR A 358 9.87 7.71 -10.53
C TYR A 358 9.84 6.33 -9.85
N LYS A 359 9.39 6.29 -8.59
CA LYS A 359 9.59 5.16 -7.68
C LYS A 359 8.40 4.24 -7.46
N THR A 360 7.21 4.58 -7.95
CA THR A 360 6.08 3.65 -7.95
C THR A 360 6.43 2.40 -8.75
N THR A 361 6.15 1.20 -8.24
CA THR A 361 6.17 -0.04 -9.04
C THR A 361 4.77 -0.32 -9.57
N ASN A 362 3.76 -0.24 -8.72
CA ASN A 362 2.35 -0.39 -9.08
C ASN A 362 1.41 0.31 -8.08
N ILE A 363 0.17 0.51 -8.50
CA ILE A 363 -0.93 0.99 -7.65
C ILE A 363 -2.13 0.06 -7.74
N MET A 364 -2.84 -0.14 -6.64
CA MET A 364 -4.16 -0.75 -6.61
C MET A 364 -5.25 0.31 -6.39
N VAL A 365 -6.26 0.30 -7.25
CA VAL A 365 -7.39 1.24 -7.20
C VAL A 365 -8.72 0.53 -7.43
N ASN A 366 -9.81 1.11 -6.92
CA ASN A 366 -11.15 0.73 -7.36
C ASN A 366 -11.33 1.10 -8.83
N LYS A 367 -11.91 0.22 -9.65
CA LYS A 367 -12.17 0.48 -11.08
C LYS A 367 -12.94 1.78 -11.33
N LYS A 368 -13.84 2.16 -10.41
CA LYS A 368 -14.64 3.39 -10.47
C LYS A 368 -13.83 4.67 -10.23
N ALA A 369 -12.61 4.55 -9.74
CA ALA A 369 -11.68 5.66 -9.54
C ALA A 369 -10.90 6.01 -10.83
N ILE A 370 -10.95 5.16 -11.86
CA ILE A 370 -10.22 5.35 -13.11
C ILE A 370 -11.01 6.32 -14.00
N PRO A 371 -10.38 7.37 -14.57
CA PRO A 371 -11.03 8.23 -15.56
C PRO A 371 -11.65 7.43 -16.70
N ALA A 372 -12.89 7.75 -17.10
CA ALA A 372 -13.66 6.96 -18.06
C ALA A 372 -12.92 6.71 -19.39
N GLU A 373 -12.20 7.71 -19.90
CA GLU A 373 -11.40 7.58 -21.13
C GLU A 373 -10.24 6.59 -20.97
N ILE A 374 -9.58 6.55 -19.81
CA ILE A 374 -8.50 5.61 -19.53
C ILE A 374 -9.08 4.20 -19.33
N ALA A 375 -10.16 4.06 -18.56
CA ALA A 375 -10.85 2.79 -18.34
C ALA A 375 -11.26 2.14 -19.66
N LYS A 376 -11.78 2.94 -20.61
CA LYS A 376 -12.13 2.49 -21.95
C LYS A 376 -10.92 1.97 -22.73
N LYS A 377 -9.77 2.66 -22.69
CA LYS A 377 -8.53 2.18 -23.32
C LYS A 377 -8.05 0.85 -22.71
N MET A 378 -8.18 0.70 -21.40
CA MET A 378 -7.85 -0.53 -20.66
C MET A 378 -8.85 -1.68 -20.87
N GLY A 379 -10.00 -1.43 -21.49
CA GLY A 379 -11.07 -2.43 -21.65
C GLY A 379 -11.83 -2.74 -20.36
N ILE A 380 -11.77 -1.86 -19.36
CA ILE A 380 -12.53 -1.99 -18.11
C ILE A 380 -13.94 -1.44 -18.34
N LYS A 381 -14.96 -2.22 -17.95
CA LYS A 381 -16.38 -1.89 -18.10
C LYS A 381 -16.94 -1.10 -16.93
#